data_AF-A0A482W453-F1
#
_entry.id   AF-A0A482W453-F1
#
_cell.length_a   1.000
_cell.length_b   1.000
_cell.length_c   1.000
_cell.angle_alpha   90.00
_cell.angle_beta   90.00
_cell.angle_gamma   90.00
#
_symmetry.space_group_name_H-M   'P 1'
#
loop_
_entity.id
_entity.type
_entity.pdbx_description
1 polymer ?
#
loop_
_entity_poly.entity_id
_entity_poly.type
_entity_poly.pdbx_seq_one_letter_code
_entity_poly.pdbx_strand_id
1 'polypeptide(L)' 'MNNVKDLATEEMRDAAVEVGDVKNGTSEIAVIVDGAWSKRSYRSNYNVLSGVGCIVGARIKKVLYMG' A
#
# COMPACT_ATOMS: atom_id res chain seq x y z
N MET A 1 -19.20 3.48 -10.30
CA MET A 1 -18.45 3.48 -9.02
C MET A 1 -17.05 3.01 -9.35
N ASN A 2 -16.06 3.89 -9.27
CA ASN A 2 -14.66 3.52 -9.48
C ASN A 2 -14.23 2.62 -8.31
N ASN A 3 -13.45 1.58 -8.59
CA ASN A 3 -12.99 0.64 -7.57
C ASN A 3 -11.98 1.37 -6.66
N VAL A 4 -11.88 0.99 -5.38
CA VAL A 4 -10.92 1.58 -4.42
C VAL A 4 -9.49 1.47 -4.93
N LYS A 5 -9.19 0.43 -5.71
CA LYS A 5 -7.90 0.25 -6.40
C LYS A 5 -7.61 1.34 -7.43
N ASP A 6 -8.63 1.79 -8.16
CA ASP A 6 -8.48 2.80 -9.21
C ASP A 6 -8.14 4.16 -8.59
N LEU A 7 -8.82 4.51 -7.49
CA LEU A 7 -8.56 5.73 -6.71
C LEU A 7 -7.15 5.77 -6.12
N ALA A 8 -6.69 4.66 -5.52
CA ALA A 8 -5.34 4.57 -4.98
C ALA A 8 -4.28 4.67 -6.09
N THR A 9 -4.58 4.17 -7.30
CA THR A 9 -3.68 4.24 -8.45
C THR A 9 -3.57 5.65 -9.01
N GLU A 10 -4.68 6.40 -9.08
CA GLU A 10 -4.68 7.80 -9.50
C GLU A 10 -3.87 8.67 -8.53
N GLU A 11 -4.14 8.57 -7.22
CA GLU A 11 -3.39 9.32 -6.22
C GLU A 11 -1.88 9.04 -6.24
N MET A 12 -1.47 7.79 -6.53
CA MET A 12 -0.05 7.45 -6.70
C MET A 12 0.57 8.12 -7.90
N ARG A 13 -0.14 8.14 -9.04
CA ARG A 13 0.33 8.78 -10.27
C ARG A 13 0.49 10.27 -10.05
N ASP A 14 -0.50 10.91 -9.44
CA ASP A 14 -0.47 12.34 -9.14
C ASP A 14 0.70 12.69 -8.22
N ALA A 15 0.88 11.92 -7.13
CA ALA A 15 1.99 12.12 -6.19
C ALA A 15 3.37 11.91 -6.84
N ALA A 16 3.50 10.97 -7.78
CA ALA A 16 4.75 10.74 -8.51
C ALA A 16 5.04 11.89 -9.51
N VAL A 17 4.01 12.37 -10.21
CA VAL A 17 4.14 13.50 -11.14
C VAL A 17 4.51 14.79 -10.40
N GLU A 18 3.90 15.05 -9.25
CA GLU A 18 4.19 16.23 -8.42
C GLU A 18 5.67 16.31 -8.01
N VAL A 19 6.27 15.16 -7.70
CA VAL A 19 7.67 15.05 -7.24
C VAL A 19 8.66 14.92 -8.40
N GLY A 20 8.17 14.69 -9.63
CA GLY A 20 9.01 14.42 -10.79
C GLY A 20 9.58 13.00 -10.83
N ASP A 21 9.03 12.08 -10.04
CA ASP A 21 9.40 10.66 -10.03
C ASP A 21 8.75 9.95 -11.24
N VAL A 22 9.13 10.37 -12.45
CA VAL A 22 8.63 9.84 -13.72
C VAL A 22 9.80 9.39 -14.57
N LYS A 23 9.83 8.10 -14.91
CA LYS A 23 10.88 7.50 -15.74
C LYS A 23 10.27 6.97 -17.03
N ASN A 24 10.76 7.44 -18.17
CA ASN A 24 10.27 7.05 -19.50
C ASN A 24 8.73 7.19 -19.66
N GLY A 25 8.14 8.24 -19.09
CA GLY A 25 6.69 8.46 -19.13
C GLY A 25 5.87 7.56 -18.19
N THR A 26 6.53 6.75 -17.35
CA THR A 26 5.90 5.93 -16.32
C THR A 26 6.18 6.53 -14.95
N SER A 27 5.12 6.81 -14.19
CA SER A 27 5.22 7.23 -12.79
C SER A 27 5.81 6.13 -11.94
N GLU A 28 6.89 6.41 -11.23
CA GLU A 28 7.50 5.52 -10.24
C GLU A 28 7.17 6.03 -8.83
N ILE A 29 6.96 5.13 -7.88
CA ILE A 29 6.71 5.49 -6.49
C ILE A 29 7.65 4.74 -5.56
N ALA A 30 8.11 5.43 -4.52
CA ALA A 30 8.80 4.78 -3.41
C ALA A 30 7.80 4.01 -2.53
N VAL A 31 8.13 2.76 -2.23
CA VAL A 31 7.34 1.89 -1.35
C VAL A 31 8.18 1.36 -0.21
N ILE A 32 7.52 1.05 0.90
CA ILE A 32 8.07 0.37 2.06
C ILE A 32 7.48 -1.03 2.07
N VAL A 33 8.35 -2.04 2.16
CA VAL A 33 7.95 -3.45 2.29
C VAL A 33 8.18 -3.87 3.72
N ASP A 34 7.16 -4.45 4.35
CA ASP A 34 7.22 -4.89 5.74
C ASP A 34 6.49 -6.23 5.94
N GLY A 35 6.83 -6.93 7.01
CA GLY A 35 6.12 -8.12 7.48
C GLY A 35 5.07 -7.72 8.51
N ALA A 36 3.80 -7.97 8.21
CA ALA A 36 2.70 -7.72 9.13
C ALA A 36 2.15 -9.02 9.73
N TRP A 37 1.57 -8.89 10.93
CA TRP A 37 0.87 -9.99 11.61
C TRP A 37 -0.53 -9.56 11.97
N SER A 38 -1.53 -10.33 11.53
CA SER A 38 -2.91 -10.05 11.89
C SER A 38 -3.19 -10.47 13.33
N LYS A 39 -3.55 -9.51 14.17
CA LYS A 39 -4.06 -9.77 15.52
C LYS A 39 -5.54 -9.40 15.57
N ARG A 40 -6.38 -10.34 15.99
CA ARG A 40 -7.79 -10.08 16.26
C ARG A 40 -7.99 -9.98 17.76
N SER A 41 -8.58 -8.88 18.22
CA SER A 41 -8.82 -8.62 19.65
C SER A 41 -10.27 -8.78 20.09
N TYR A 42 -11.22 -8.95 19.16
CA TYR A 42 -12.64 -9.08 19.51
C TYR A 42 -12.98 -10.48 20.01
N ARG A 43 -13.51 -10.57 21.25
CA ARG A 43 -14.02 -11.76 21.95
C ARG A 43 -12.98 -12.83 22.31
N SER A 44 -12.04 -13.12 21.42
CA SER A 44 -10.87 -13.97 21.67
C SER A 44 -9.64 -13.33 21.05
N ASN A 45 -8.56 -13.22 21.84
CA ASN A 45 -7.27 -12.79 21.33
C ASN A 45 -6.64 -13.94 20.55
N TYR A 46 -6.68 -13.84 19.22
CA TYR A 46 -6.00 -14.78 18.33
C TYR A 46 -4.97 -14.04 17.48
N ASN A 47 -3.76 -14.58 17.47
CA ASN A 47 -2.71 -14.22 16.52
C ASN A 47 -2.77 -15.20 15.36
N VAL A 48 -2.80 -14.70 14.12
CA VAL A 48 -2.71 -15.59 12.96
C VAL A 48 -1.44 -16.44 13.00
N LEU A 49 -1.53 -17.68 12.54
CA LEU A 49 -0.36 -18.58 12.46
C LEU A 49 0.59 -18.21 11.31
N SER A 50 0.12 -17.44 10.33
CA SER A 50 0.88 -17.02 9.15
C SER A 50 1.15 -15.52 9.18
N GLY A 51 2.40 -15.13 8.93
CA GLY A 51 2.73 -13.74 8.60
C GLY A 51 2.19 -13.35 7.22
N VAL A 52 2.15 -12.05 6.96
CA VAL A 52 1.74 -11.47 5.68
C VAL A 52 2.79 -10.45 5.25
N GLY A 53 3.07 -10.36 3.95
CA GLY A 53 3.84 -9.26 3.38
C GLY A 53 2.94 -8.08 3.07
N CYS A 54 3.34 -6.88 3.47
CA CYS A 54 2.64 -5.65 3.10
C CYS A 54 3.54 -4.71 2.30
N ILE A 55 2.92 -4.01 1.35
CA ILE A 55 3.55 -2.94 0.57
C ILE A 55 2.81 -1.66 0.90
N VAL A 56 3.53 -0.65 1.37
CA VAL A 56 2.99 0.63 1.81
C VAL A 56 3.62 1.76 0.99
N GLY A 57 2.81 2.67 0.46
CA GLY A 57 3.33 3.83 -0.26
C GLY A 57 4.10 4.75 0.69
N ALA A 58 5.38 5.03 0.39
CA ALA A 58 6.25 5.77 1.31
C ALA A 58 5.79 7.22 1.53
N ARG A 59 5.19 7.85 0.50
CA ARG A 59 4.65 9.21 0.56
C ARG A 59 3.19 9.25 0.98
N ILE A 60 2.34 8.48 0.29
CA ILE A 60 0.88 8.48 0.51
C ILE A 60 0.45 7.76 1.80
N LYS A 61 1.34 6.97 2.42
CA LYS A 61 1.11 6.23 3.66
C LYS A 61 -0.10 5.27 3.62
N LYS A 62 -0.52 4.85 2.44
CA LYS A 62 -1.59 3.87 2.21
C LYS A 62 -1.02 2.48 2.00
N VAL A 63 -1.78 1.44 2.37
CA VAL A 63 -1.46 0.03 2.08
C VAL A 63 -1.87 -0.27 0.64
N LEU A 64 -0.91 -0.72 -0.16
CA LEU A 64 -1.08 -0.97 -1.60
C LEU A 64 -1.33 -2.45 -1.85
N TYR A 65 -0.70 -3.27 -1.02
CA TYR A 65 -0.81 -4.72 -1.07
C TYR A 65 -0.67 -5.29 0.34
N MET A 66 -1.41 -6.37 0.59
CA MET A 66 -1.33 -7.17 1.80
C MET A 66 -1.69 -8.62 1.42
N GLY A 67 -0.77 -9.56 1.63
CA GLY A 67 -0.93 -10.96 1.22
C GLY A 67 0.01 -11.91 1.91
#